data_AF-A0A562IJP0-F1
#
_entry.id   AF-A0A562IJP0-F1
#
_cell.length_a   1.000
_cell.length_b   1.000
_cell.length_c   1.000
_cell.angle_alpha   90.00
_cell.angle_beta   90.00
_cell.angle_gamma   90.00
#
_symmetry.space_group_name_H-M   'P 1'
#
loop_
_entity.id
_entity.type
_entity.pdbx_description
1 polymer ?
#
loop_
_entity_poly.entity_id
_entity_poly.type
_entity_poly.pdbx_seq_one_letter_code
_entity_poly.pdbx_strand_id
1 'polypeptide(L)' 'MREVGIDITDQTPKLLEYEAAESSDVIVAMGCGDACPVFPGKRYEDWKLEDPAGKGVEAVRPIRDEIRTRVE' A
#
# COMPACT_ATOMS: atom_id res chain seq x y z
N MET A 1 1.00 -0.31 -13.70
CA MET A 1 2.13 0.62 -13.48
C MET A 1 2.93 0.96 -14.75
N ARG A 2 2.90 0.14 -15.82
CA ARG A 2 3.65 0.44 -17.06
C ARG A 2 3.39 1.81 -17.70
N GLU A 3 2.20 2.40 -17.53
CA GLU A 3 1.90 3.78 -17.97
C GLU A 3 2.89 4.83 -17.43
N VAL A 4 3.53 4.56 -16.29
CA VAL A 4 4.55 5.42 -15.65
C VAL A 4 5.94 4.78 -15.66
N GLY A 5 6.19 3.82 -16.55
CA GLY A 5 7.51 3.21 -16.75
C GLY A 5 7.94 2.20 -15.68
N ILE A 6 7.05 1.81 -14.75
CA ILE A 6 7.34 0.83 -13.70
C ILE A 6 6.71 -0.52 -14.08
N ASP A 7 7.54 -1.55 -14.22
CA ASP A 7 7.07 -2.93 -14.40
C ASP A 7 6.86 -3.59 -13.03
N ILE A 8 5.67 -4.15 -12.83
CA ILE A 8 5.29 -4.91 -11.62
C ILE A 8 4.66 -6.25 -11.99
N THR A 9 4.86 -6.72 -13.23
CA THR A 9 4.16 -7.92 -13.72
C THR A 9 4.67 -9.23 -13.14
N ASP A 10 5.80 -9.20 -12.44
CA ASP A 10 6.33 -10.27 -11.61
C ASP A 10 5.83 -10.24 -10.15
N GLN A 11 5.09 -9.21 -9.76
CA GLN A 11 4.58 -9.06 -8.40
C GLN A 11 3.33 -9.91 -8.19
N THR A 12 3.27 -10.60 -7.05
CA THR A 12 2.13 -11.38 -6.61
C THR A 12 1.70 -10.94 -5.20
N PRO A 13 0.39 -11.00 -4.87
CA PRO A 13 -0.07 -10.74 -3.51
C PRO A 13 0.59 -11.69 -2.51
N LYS A 14 1.01 -11.15 -1.37
CA LYS A 14 1.64 -11.89 -0.27
C LYS A 14 0.90 -11.59 1.02
N LEU A 15 0.82 -12.59 1.90
CA LEU A 15 0.35 -12.37 3.26
C LEU A 15 1.39 -11.55 4.02
N LEU A 16 0.93 -10.64 4.88
CA LEU A 16 1.81 -9.90 5.78
C LEU A 16 2.31 -10.85 6.87
N GLU A 17 3.60 -11.16 6.83
CA GLU A 17 4.26 -11.96 7.85
C GLU A 17 4.58 -11.12 9.10
N TYR A 18 4.47 -11.73 10.27
CA TYR A 18 4.73 -11.05 11.54
C TYR A 18 6.16 -10.48 11.61
N GLU A 19 7.16 -11.28 11.21
CA GLU A 19 8.58 -10.87 11.23
C GLU A 19 8.86 -9.69 10.29
N ALA A 20 8.19 -9.62 9.14
CA ALA A 20 8.30 -8.48 8.23
C ALA A 20 7.74 -7.20 8.88
N ALA A 21 6.59 -7.30 9.55
CA ALA A 21 6.02 -6.17 10.28
C ALA A 21 6.89 -5.78 11.49
N GLU A 22 7.41 -6.76 12.25
CA GLU A 22 8.29 -6.56 13.41
C GLU A 22 9.66 -5.97 13.06
N SER A 23 10.17 -6.21 11.87
CA SER A 23 11.45 -5.64 11.42
C SER A 23 11.32 -4.26 10.74
N SER A 24 10.11 -3.82 10.39
CA SER A 24 9.88 -2.55 9.69
C SER A 24 9.98 -1.30 10.58
N ASP A 25 10.52 -0.19 10.08
CA ASP A 25 10.50 1.09 10.80
C ASP A 25 9.13 1.79 10.74
N VAL A 26 8.44 1.63 9.61
CA VAL A 26 7.16 2.27 9.31
C VAL A 26 6.19 1.23 8.76
N ILE A 27 4.96 1.21 9.27
CA ILE A 27 3.87 0.39 8.75
C ILE A 27 2.83 1.32 8.13
N VAL A 28 2.60 1.18 6.83
CA VAL A 28 1.63 1.99 6.06
C VAL A 28 0.43 1.11 5.73
N ALA A 29 -0.72 1.42 6.32
CA ALA A 29 -2.00 0.80 6.00
C ALA A 29 -2.68 1.60 4.88
N MET A 30 -3.19 0.90 3.85
CA MET A 30 -3.87 1.52 2.70
C MET A 30 -5.33 1.05 2.61
N GLY A 31 -6.04 1.02 3.74
CA GLY A 31 -7.46 0.67 3.80
C GLY A 31 -7.78 -0.82 3.96
N CYS A 32 -6.91 -1.60 4.62
CA CYS A 32 -7.13 -3.05 4.75
C CYS A 32 -8.32 -3.45 5.63
N GLY A 33 -8.95 -2.51 6.37
CA GLY A 33 -10.12 -2.75 7.22
C GLY A 33 -9.85 -3.62 8.46
N ASP A 34 -8.79 -4.42 8.44
CA ASP A 34 -8.32 -5.27 9.53
C ASP A 34 -7.31 -4.54 10.43
N ALA A 35 -7.30 -4.93 11.70
CA ALA A 35 -6.30 -4.43 12.65
C ALA A 35 -4.96 -5.14 12.42
N CYS A 36 -3.95 -4.42 11.95
CA CYS A 36 -2.57 -4.91 12.01
C CYS A 36 -2.13 -5.08 13.48
N PRO A 37 -1.28 -6.07 13.80
CA PRO A 37 -0.67 -6.16 15.11
C PRO A 37 0.05 -4.85 15.49
N VAL A 38 -0.13 -4.41 16.74
CA VAL A 38 0.51 -3.20 17.25
C VAL A 38 1.88 -3.56 17.81
N PHE A 39 2.91 -2.93 17.27
CA PHE A 39 4.30 -3.07 17.64
C PHE A 39 4.76 -1.75 18.29
N PRO A 40 5.13 -1.77 19.57
CA PRO A 40 5.59 -0.57 20.27
C PRO A 40 6.79 0.08 19.57
N GLY A 41 6.78 1.42 19.50
CA GLY A 41 7.90 2.20 18.96
C GLY A 41 7.95 2.34 17.44
N LYS A 42 7.04 1.70 16.69
CA LYS A 42 6.93 1.88 15.23
C LYS A 42 6.09 3.08 14.86
N ARG A 43 6.40 3.68 13.70
CA ARG A 43 5.55 4.70 13.09
C ARG A 43 4.45 4.03 12.27
N TYR A 44 3.21 4.40 12.56
CA TYR A 44 2.04 3.92 11.82
C TYR A 44 1.46 5.05 10.98
N GLU A 45 1.21 4.76 9.71
CA GLU A 45 0.50 5.66 8.81
C GLU A 45 -0.75 4.98 8.26
N ASP A 46 -1.87 5.71 8.27
CA ASP A 46 -3.12 5.29 7.65
C ASP A 46 -3.39 6.15 6.42
N TRP A 47 -3.16 5.60 5.25
CA TRP A 47 -3.42 6.26 3.97
C TRP A 47 -4.82 5.88 3.50
N LYS A 48 -5.76 6.81 3.70
CA LYS A 48 -7.13 6.67 3.24
C LYS A 48 -7.19 6.83 1.72
N LEU A 49 -7.12 5.70 1.02
CA LEU A 49 -7.25 5.59 -0.42
C LEU A 49 -8.58 4.92 -0.76
N GLU A 50 -9.22 5.33 -1.85
CA GLU A 50 -10.39 4.62 -2.34
C GLU A 50 -10.00 3.25 -2.94
N ASP A 51 -10.82 2.23 -2.73
CA ASP A 51 -10.63 0.93 -3.41
C ASP A 51 -11.02 1.05 -4.90
N PRO A 52 -10.10 0.79 -5.85
CA PRO A 52 -10.39 0.83 -7.28
C PRO A 52 -10.96 -0.49 -7.82
N ALA A 53 -11.12 -1.55 -7.00
CA ALA A 53 -11.63 -2.83 -7.43
C ALA A 53 -12.98 -2.68 -8.17
N GLY A 54 -13.05 -3.24 -9.38
CA GLY A 54 -14.24 -3.18 -10.23
C GLY A 54 -14.51 -1.82 -10.92
N LYS A 55 -13.70 -0.77 -10.69
CA LYS A 55 -13.93 0.58 -11.23
C LYS A 55 -13.15 0.91 -12.52
N GLY A 56 -12.37 -0.03 -13.05
CA GLY A 56 -11.56 0.16 -14.25
C GLY A 56 -10.31 1.02 -14.04
N VAL A 57 -9.53 1.24 -15.11
CA VAL A 57 -8.19 1.86 -15.01
C VAL A 57 -8.22 3.36 -14.65
N GLU A 58 -9.28 4.09 -15.05
CA GLU A 58 -9.41 5.51 -14.74
C GLU A 58 -9.45 5.79 -13.24
N ALA A 59 -10.06 4.88 -12.45
CA ALA A 59 -10.09 4.99 -11.00
C ALA A 59 -8.72 4.70 -10.36
N VAL A 60 -7.86 3.89 -11.01
CA VAL A 60 -6.54 3.51 -10.48
C VAL A 60 -5.51 4.63 -10.61
N ARG A 61 -5.56 5.42 -11.70
CA ARG A 61 -4.59 6.49 -11.98
C ARG A 61 -4.46 7.55 -10.87
N PRO A 62 -5.55 8.18 -10.37
CA PRO A 62 -5.43 9.16 -9.31
C PRO A 62 -4.85 8.55 -8.03
N ILE A 63 -5.25 7.32 -7.66
CA ILE A 63 -4.71 6.62 -6.49
C ILE A 63 -3.20 6.38 -6.63
N ARG A 64 -2.75 5.92 -7.80
CA ARG A 64 -1.32 5.74 -8.10
C ARG A 64 -0.54 7.05 -7.92
N ASP A 65 -1.06 8.14 -8.46
CA ASP A 65 -0.37 9.43 -8.46
C ASP A 65 -0.36 10.06 -7.06
N GLU A 66 -1.40 9.81 -6.26
CA GLU A 66 -1.47 10.17 -4.84
C GLU A 66 -0.46 9.38 -4.00
N ILE A 67 -0.34 8.06 -4.22
CA ILE A 67 0.69 7.21 -3.58
C ILE A 67 2.09 7.74 -3.90
N ARG A 68 2.38 8.07 -5.16
CA ARG A 68 3.68 8.65 -5.55
C ARG A 68 3.97 9.93 -4.76
N THR A 69 3.00 10.82 -4.65
CA THR A 69 3.16 12.11 -3.94
C THR A 69 3.47 11.94 -2.45
N ARG A 70 3.03 10.84 -1.83
CA ARG A 70 3.35 10.54 -0.42
C ARG A 70 4.72 9.90 -0.22
N VAL A 71 5.23 9.22 -1.25
CA VAL A 71 6.49 8.46 -1.20
C VAL A 71 7.69 9.35 -1.57
N GLU A 72 7.51 10.32 -2.46
CA GLU A 72 8.53 11.32 -2.85
C GLU A 72 8.77 12.38 -1.75
#